data_AF-A0A0Q5B7L6-F1
#
_entry.id   AF-A0A0Q5B7L6-F1
#
_cell.length_a   1.000
_cell.length_b   1.000
_cell.length_c   1.000
_cell.angle_alpha   90.00
_cell.angle_beta   90.00
_cell.angle_gamma   90.00
#
_symmetry.space_group_name_H-M   'P 1'
#
loop_
_entity.id
_entity.type
_entity.pdbx_description
1 polymer ?
#
loop_
_entity_poly.entity_id
_entity_poly.type
_entity_poly.pdbx_seq_one_letter_code
_entity_poly.pdbx_strand_id
1 'polypeptide(L)'
;MERMPSSAAVVVIAAVVAFVAGASIDAALRRLPRVERGLPPGRSSAAVAIATGAASALGAAALTSANPPSAVLAVLVLLTVVGVHLSVIDLRHRLLPNVLVVPLIALGGLLVLVAGIVDGRPGDGLRALLGGLALFAVYLVLALVSPGGLGMGDVKFAAIIGTMLASRGWTELLLGAAAGFVLAALAAAVLLLTGRARRGTPLPFGPMMLAGALLVLSLPG
;
A
#
# COMPACT_ATOMS: atom_id res chain seq x y z
N MET A 1 -33.38 -17.76 0.81
CA MET A 1 -32.61 -17.06 1.87
C MET A 1 -31.18 -17.57 1.82
N GLU A 2 -30.30 -16.92 1.05
CA GLU A 2 -28.86 -17.16 1.13
C GLU A 2 -28.38 -16.67 2.49
N ARG A 3 -27.79 -17.56 3.30
CA ARG A 3 -27.14 -17.17 4.54
C ARG A 3 -25.93 -16.34 4.16
N MET A 4 -25.94 -15.04 4.48
CA MET A 4 -24.74 -14.23 4.36
C MET A 4 -23.60 -14.88 5.16
N PRO A 5 -22.38 -14.96 4.62
CA PRO A 5 -21.24 -15.53 5.32
C PRO A 5 -21.00 -14.77 6.63
N SER A 6 -20.61 -15.49 7.68
CA SER A 6 -20.22 -14.87 8.96
C SER A 6 -19.03 -13.94 8.75
N SER A 7 -18.92 -12.87 9.55
CA SER A 7 -17.80 -11.91 9.47
C SER A 7 -16.44 -12.61 9.51
N ALA A 8 -16.30 -13.65 10.33
CA ALA A 8 -15.12 -14.50 10.37
C ALA A 8 -14.81 -15.20 9.03
N ALA A 9 -15.83 -15.69 8.32
CA ALA A 9 -15.63 -16.32 7.01
C ALA A 9 -15.12 -15.32 5.97
N VAL A 10 -15.64 -14.08 5.98
CA VAL A 10 -15.17 -13.02 5.07
C VAL A 10 -13.69 -12.69 5.32
N VAL A 11 -13.29 -12.55 6.59
CA VAL A 11 -11.89 -12.29 6.96
C VAL A 11 -10.97 -13.41 6.48
N VAL A 12 -11.36 -14.67 6.73
CA VAL A 12 -10.56 -15.84 6.33
C VAL A 12 -10.43 -15.92 4.81
N ILE A 13 -11.54 -15.74 4.07
CA ILE A 13 -11.53 -15.77 2.60
C ILE A 13 -10.63 -14.66 2.06
N ALA A 14 -10.77 -13.43 2.54
CA ALA A 14 -9.94 -12.31 2.10
C ALA A 14 -8.46 -12.54 2.40
N ALA A 15 -8.13 -13.05 3.60
CA ALA A 15 -6.75 -13.37 3.98
C ALA A 15 -6.14 -14.46 3.08
N VAL A 16 -6.89 -15.53 2.78
CA VAL A 16 -6.43 -16.61 1.90
C VAL A 16 -6.24 -16.11 0.46
N VAL A 17 -7.21 -15.36 -0.07
CA VAL A 17 -7.11 -14.78 -1.42
C VAL A 17 -5.92 -13.84 -1.50
N ALA A 18 -5.71 -12.98 -0.50
CA ALA A 18 -4.57 -12.06 -0.44
C ALA A 18 -3.23 -12.80 -0.27
N PHE A 19 -3.19 -13.90 0.49
CA PHE A 19 -2.01 -14.76 0.59
C PHE A 19 -1.62 -15.32 -0.77
N VAL A 20 -2.58 -15.96 -1.46
CA VAL A 20 -2.35 -16.58 -2.76
C VAL A 20 -1.94 -15.52 -3.77
N ALA A 21 -2.67 -14.40 -3.87
CA ALA A 21 -2.32 -13.32 -4.78
C ALA A 21 -0.92 -12.74 -4.49
N GLY A 22 -0.60 -12.46 -3.22
CA GLY A 22 0.70 -11.92 -2.81
C GLY A 22 1.88 -12.86 -3.07
N ALA A 23 1.68 -14.18 -2.91
CA ALA A 23 2.67 -15.19 -3.25
C ALA A 23 2.79 -15.41 -4.77
N SER A 24 1.66 -15.32 -5.49
CA SER A 24 1.60 -15.49 -6.95
C SER A 24 2.21 -14.34 -7.72
N ILE A 25 2.13 -13.10 -7.23
CA ILE A 25 2.79 -11.95 -7.89
C ILE A 25 4.31 -12.16 -7.90
N ASP A 26 4.90 -12.58 -6.77
CA ASP A 26 6.34 -12.89 -6.72
C ASP A 26 6.67 -14.05 -7.68
N ALA A 27 5.77 -15.05 -7.75
CA ALA A 27 5.89 -16.15 -8.70
C ALA A 27 5.77 -15.76 -10.17
N ALA A 28 4.91 -14.80 -10.50
CA ALA A 28 4.70 -14.30 -11.85
C ALA A 28 5.86 -13.40 -12.30
N LEU A 29 6.38 -12.56 -11.39
CA LEU A 29 7.59 -11.78 -11.63
C LEU A 29 8.80 -12.66 -11.94
N ARG A 30 8.86 -13.91 -11.44
CA ARG A 30 9.88 -14.90 -11.86
C ARG A 30 9.80 -15.29 -13.34
N ARG A 31 8.62 -15.18 -13.96
CA ARG A 31 8.33 -15.70 -15.31
C ARG A 31 8.37 -14.64 -16.39
N LEU A 32 8.29 -13.35 -16.04
CA LEU A 32 8.34 -12.28 -17.03
C LEU A 32 9.76 -12.22 -17.62
N PRO A 33 9.94 -12.44 -18.93
CA PRO A 33 11.22 -12.17 -19.59
C PRO A 33 11.55 -10.70 -19.35
N ARG A 34 12.82 -10.41 -19.08
CA ARG A 34 13.31 -9.07 -18.71
C ARG A 34 13.06 -8.05 -19.84
N VAL A 35 11.83 -7.56 -19.95
CA VAL A 35 11.47 -6.42 -20.82
C VAL A 35 11.82 -5.14 -20.06
N GLU A 36 13.13 -4.95 -19.93
CA GLU A 36 13.89 -3.71 -19.77
C GLU A 36 13.77 -2.73 -18.57
N ARG A 37 14.99 -2.34 -18.14
CA ARG A 37 15.47 -1.09 -17.52
C ARG A 37 15.05 -0.75 -16.09
N GLY A 38 15.73 -1.38 -15.11
CA GLY A 38 15.88 -0.80 -13.76
C GLY A 38 15.49 -1.70 -12.59
N LEU A 39 14.86 -2.85 -12.83
CA LEU A 39 14.70 -3.89 -11.80
C LEU A 39 16.02 -4.67 -11.65
N PRO A 40 16.76 -4.54 -10.54
CA PRO A 40 17.94 -5.36 -10.30
C PRO A 40 17.56 -6.84 -10.13
N PRO A 41 18.50 -7.77 -10.35
CA PRO A 41 18.25 -9.20 -10.25
C PRO A 41 17.92 -9.60 -8.81
N GLY A 42 16.63 -9.65 -8.48
CA GLY A 42 16.15 -10.24 -7.23
C GLY A 42 16.13 -11.76 -7.35
N ARG A 43 16.95 -12.46 -6.57
CA ARG A 43 16.71 -13.87 -6.28
C ARG A 43 15.43 -13.97 -5.44
N SER A 44 14.27 -14.03 -6.10
CA SER A 44 13.00 -14.42 -5.47
C SER A 44 13.18 -15.86 -4.98
N SER A 45 13.25 -16.04 -3.65
CA SER A 45 13.23 -17.36 -3.02
C SER A 45 11.80 -17.67 -2.58
N ALA A 46 11.48 -18.94 -2.35
CA ALA A 46 10.18 -19.34 -1.79
C ALA A 46 9.85 -18.57 -0.50
N ALA A 47 10.87 -18.24 0.31
CA ALA A 47 10.70 -17.43 1.51
C ALA A 47 10.18 -16.01 1.22
N VAL A 48 10.56 -15.40 0.09
CA VAL A 48 10.06 -14.07 -0.31
C VAL A 48 8.59 -14.14 -0.66
N ALA A 49 8.19 -15.12 -1.47
CA ALA A 49 6.79 -15.34 -1.84
C ALA A 49 5.91 -15.62 -0.62
N ILE A 50 6.40 -16.43 0.33
CA ILE A 50 5.69 -16.71 1.58
C ILE A 50 5.58 -15.43 2.42
N ALA A 51 6.64 -14.64 2.54
CA ALA A 51 6.62 -13.40 3.30
C ALA A 51 5.68 -12.35 2.71
N THR A 52 5.68 -12.15 1.38
CA THR A 52 4.76 -11.22 0.70
C THR A 52 3.31 -11.70 0.79
N GLY A 53 3.09 -13.01 0.63
CA GLY A 53 1.79 -13.64 0.85
C GLY A 53 1.28 -13.41 2.27
N ALA A 54 2.10 -13.71 3.28
CA ALA A 54 1.75 -13.53 4.69
C ALA A 54 1.45 -12.07 5.04
N ALA A 55 2.28 -11.12 4.60
CA ALA A 55 2.04 -9.69 4.83
C ALA A 55 0.75 -9.20 4.15
N SER A 56 0.48 -9.67 2.93
CA SER A 56 -0.77 -9.38 2.21
C SER A 56 -2.00 -9.95 2.93
N ALA A 57 -1.89 -11.18 3.43
CA ALA A 57 -2.94 -11.85 4.19
C ALA A 57 -3.24 -11.12 5.51
N LEU A 58 -2.21 -10.70 6.23
CA LEU A 58 -2.34 -9.94 7.48
C LEU A 58 -3.01 -8.58 7.23
N GLY A 59 -2.57 -7.83 6.20
CA GLY A 59 -3.19 -6.57 5.84
C GLY A 59 -4.66 -6.74 5.43
N ALA A 60 -4.96 -7.76 4.62
CA ALA A 60 -6.34 -8.06 4.22
C ALA A 60 -7.21 -8.46 5.42
N ALA A 61 -6.69 -9.29 6.32
CA ALA A 61 -7.40 -9.70 7.54
C ALA A 61 -7.68 -8.49 8.44
N ALA A 62 -6.71 -7.60 8.61
CA ALA A 62 -6.84 -6.41 9.44
C ALA A 62 -7.81 -5.38 8.85
N LEU A 63 -7.88 -5.25 7.53
CA LEU A 63 -8.86 -4.38 6.87
C LEU A 63 -10.28 -4.96 6.98
N THR A 64 -10.44 -6.25 6.71
CA THR A 64 -11.75 -6.91 6.71
C THR A 64 -12.33 -7.16 8.10
N SER A 65 -11.50 -7.24 9.14
CA SER A 65 -11.98 -7.31 10.52
C SER A 65 -12.49 -5.97 11.04
N ALA A 66 -11.93 -4.87 10.54
CA ALA A 66 -12.23 -3.51 11.00
C ALA A 66 -13.29 -2.78 10.16
N ASN A 67 -13.66 -3.30 8.98
CA ASN A 67 -14.54 -2.64 8.04
C ASN A 67 -15.63 -3.59 7.53
N PRO A 68 -16.87 -3.11 7.29
CA PRO A 68 -17.93 -3.94 6.74
C PRO A 68 -17.63 -4.34 5.28
N PRO A 69 -18.10 -5.52 4.83
CA PRO A 69 -17.98 -5.96 3.45
C PRO A 69 -18.55 -4.90 2.49
N SER A 70 -17.73 -4.48 1.52
CA SER A 70 -18.06 -3.46 0.52
C SER A 70 -17.16 -3.60 -0.71
N ALA A 71 -17.59 -3.04 -1.85
CA ALA A 71 -16.75 -3.01 -3.05
C ALA A 71 -15.48 -2.18 -2.80
N VAL A 72 -15.57 -1.08 -2.05
CA VAL A 72 -14.41 -0.25 -1.68
C VAL A 72 -13.41 -1.08 -0.87
N LEU A 73 -13.86 -1.87 0.11
CA LEU A 73 -13.00 -2.75 0.89
C LEU A 73 -12.28 -3.78 0.02
N ALA A 74 -12.95 -4.34 -0.99
CA ALA A 74 -12.31 -5.26 -1.95
C ALA A 74 -11.17 -4.57 -2.72
N VAL A 75 -11.37 -3.31 -3.13
CA VAL A 75 -10.33 -2.48 -3.75
C VAL A 75 -9.17 -2.22 -2.78
N LEU A 76 -9.45 -1.90 -1.51
CA LEU A 76 -8.40 -1.68 -0.50
C LEU A 76 -7.56 -2.94 -0.25
N VAL A 77 -8.18 -4.12 -0.22
CA VAL A 77 -7.46 -5.40 -0.13
C VAL A 77 -6.55 -5.58 -1.34
N LEU A 78 -7.06 -5.37 -2.56
CA LEU A 78 -6.25 -5.44 -3.78
C LEU A 78 -5.05 -4.48 -3.73
N LEU A 79 -5.28 -3.20 -3.38
CA LEU A 79 -4.21 -2.21 -3.25
C LEU A 79 -3.21 -2.58 -2.18
N THR A 80 -3.64 -3.24 -1.09
CA THR A 80 -2.75 -3.77 -0.05
C THR A 80 -1.83 -4.86 -0.59
N VAL A 81 -2.37 -5.83 -1.33
CA VAL A 81 -1.55 -6.91 -1.93
C VAL A 81 -0.46 -6.33 -2.83
N VAL A 82 -0.83 -5.39 -3.71
CA VAL A 82 0.14 -4.77 -4.64
C VAL A 82 1.09 -3.83 -3.89
N GLY A 83 0.60 -3.08 -2.90
CA GLY A 83 1.39 -2.18 -2.06
C GLY A 83 2.46 -2.91 -1.25
N VAL A 84 2.16 -4.11 -0.74
CA VAL A 84 3.14 -4.99 -0.08
C VAL A 84 4.27 -5.33 -1.04
N HIS A 85 3.94 -5.66 -2.29
CA HIS A 85 4.93 -5.96 -3.32
C HIS A 85 5.82 -4.76 -3.64
N LEU A 86 5.21 -3.58 -3.82
CA LEU A 86 5.94 -2.33 -4.03
C LEU A 86 6.84 -1.99 -2.84
N SER A 87 6.39 -2.25 -1.62
CA SER A 87 7.17 -2.07 -0.39
C SER A 87 8.39 -2.99 -0.35
N VAL A 88 8.28 -4.24 -0.80
CA VAL A 88 9.43 -5.15 -0.89
C VAL A 88 10.43 -4.71 -1.95
N ILE A 89 9.96 -4.22 -3.09
CA ILE A 89 10.83 -3.65 -4.13
C ILE A 89 11.57 -2.42 -3.57
N ASP A 90 10.85 -1.54 -2.86
CA ASP A 90 11.43 -0.35 -2.23
C ASP A 90 12.47 -0.72 -1.16
N LEU A 91 12.20 -1.70 -0.29
CA LEU A 91 13.17 -2.19 0.72
C LEU A 91 14.47 -2.70 0.10
N ARG A 92 14.38 -3.41 -1.03
CA ARG A 92 15.53 -4.05 -1.66
C ARG A 92 16.31 -3.12 -2.55
N HIS A 93 15.61 -2.22 -3.22
CA HIS A 93 16.16 -1.51 -4.38
C HIS A 93 16.00 0.00 -4.28
N ARG A 94 15.22 0.51 -3.32
CA ARG A 94 14.94 1.94 -3.12
C ARG A 94 14.44 2.60 -4.40
N LEU A 95 13.66 1.84 -5.16
CA LEU A 95 13.18 2.17 -6.49
C LEU A 95 11.73 1.71 -6.60
N LEU A 96 10.88 2.59 -7.10
CA LEU A 96 9.48 2.28 -7.42
C LEU A 96 9.30 2.44 -8.93
N PRO A 97 9.25 1.33 -9.69
CA PRO A 97 9.19 1.38 -11.15
C PRO A 97 7.89 2.03 -11.63
N ASN A 98 8.01 3.05 -12.47
CA ASN A 98 6.83 3.75 -13.04
C ASN A 98 5.90 2.80 -13.80
N VAL A 99 6.45 1.77 -14.44
CA VAL A 99 5.69 0.73 -15.15
C VAL A 99 4.69 0.00 -14.25
N LEU A 100 4.96 -0.10 -12.94
CA LEU A 100 4.04 -0.72 -12.00
C LEU A 100 3.15 0.33 -11.33
N VAL A 101 3.74 1.44 -10.90
CA VAL A 101 3.03 2.43 -10.09
C VAL A 101 2.01 3.23 -10.90
N VAL A 102 2.31 3.59 -12.15
CA VAL A 102 1.39 4.41 -12.98
C VAL A 102 0.11 3.65 -13.33
N PRO A 103 0.17 2.40 -13.83
CA PRO A 103 -1.04 1.61 -14.04
C PRO A 103 -1.82 1.38 -12.75
N LEU A 104 -1.13 1.22 -11.61
CA LEU A 104 -1.77 1.02 -10.32
C LEU A 104 -2.53 2.27 -9.84
N ILE A 105 -1.97 3.47 -10.04
CA ILE A 105 -2.69 4.72 -9.75
C ILE A 105 -3.93 4.84 -10.63
N ALA A 106 -3.78 4.61 -11.94
CA ALA A 106 -4.89 4.75 -12.89
C ALA A 106 -6.00 3.73 -12.62
N LEU A 107 -5.64 2.45 -12.51
CA LEU A 107 -6.59 1.37 -12.25
C LEU A 107 -7.17 1.45 -10.84
N GLY A 108 -6.35 1.72 -9.82
CA GLY A 108 -6.81 1.87 -8.44
C GLY A 108 -7.78 3.03 -8.27
N GLY A 109 -7.48 4.19 -8.88
CA GLY A 109 -8.38 5.34 -8.90
C GLY A 109 -9.69 5.06 -9.63
N LEU A 110 -9.64 4.37 -10.78
CA LEU A 110 -10.86 3.95 -11.47
C LEU A 110 -11.69 2.97 -10.64
N LEU A 111 -11.04 1.96 -10.06
CA LEU A 111 -11.71 0.94 -9.26
C LEU A 111 -12.38 1.53 -8.02
N VAL A 112 -11.77 2.50 -7.34
CA VAL A 112 -12.40 3.11 -6.16
C VAL A 112 -13.61 3.97 -6.51
N LEU A 113 -13.59 4.64 -7.68
CA LEU A 113 -14.76 5.37 -8.18
C LEU A 113 -15.91 4.42 -8.49
N VAL A 114 -15.63 3.34 -9.23
CA VAL A 114 -16.61 2.30 -9.57
C VAL A 114 -17.15 1.64 -8.31
N ALA A 115 -16.28 1.31 -7.36
CA ALA A 115 -16.66 0.72 -6.09
C ALA A 115 -17.59 1.64 -5.29
N GLY A 116 -17.30 2.94 -5.23
CA GLY A 116 -18.18 3.92 -4.58
C GLY A 116 -19.56 3.97 -5.22
N ILE A 117 -19.66 3.84 -6.55
CA ILE A 117 -20.96 3.76 -7.25
C ILE A 117 -21.70 2.47 -6.90
N VAL A 118 -21.00 1.32 -6.91
CA VAL A 118 -21.56 0.00 -6.59
C VAL A 118 -22.07 -0.05 -5.15
N ASP A 119 -21.35 0.56 -4.22
CA ASP A 119 -21.73 0.65 -2.81
C ASP A 119 -22.83 1.71 -2.54
N GLY A 120 -23.32 2.40 -3.58
CA GLY A 120 -24.33 3.48 -3.45
C GLY A 120 -23.81 4.75 -2.79
N ARG A 121 -22.49 4.91 -2.70
CA ARG A 121 -21.77 5.99 -1.99
C ARG A 121 -20.72 6.65 -2.92
N PRO A 122 -21.13 7.23 -4.06
CA PRO A 122 -20.18 7.79 -5.04
C PRO A 122 -19.31 8.91 -4.46
N GLY A 123 -19.80 9.64 -3.46
CA GLY A 123 -19.03 10.64 -2.74
C GLY A 123 -17.79 10.08 -2.02
N ASP A 124 -17.85 8.84 -1.53
CA ASP A 124 -16.70 8.19 -0.87
C ASP A 124 -15.63 7.79 -1.90
N GLY A 125 -16.05 7.31 -3.08
CA GLY A 125 -15.15 7.05 -4.21
C GLY A 125 -14.46 8.32 -4.71
N LEU A 126 -15.21 9.43 -4.83
CA LEU A 126 -14.64 10.73 -5.20
C LEU A 126 -13.67 11.26 -4.11
N ARG A 127 -14.05 11.14 -2.83
CA ARG A 127 -13.18 11.53 -1.70
C ARG A 127 -11.88 10.74 -1.72
N ALA A 128 -11.93 9.43 -1.99
CA ALA A 128 -10.74 8.60 -2.15
C ALA A 128 -9.83 9.16 -3.24
N LEU A 129 -10.36 9.41 -4.44
CA LEU A 129 -9.57 9.96 -5.55
C LEU A 129 -8.93 11.31 -5.20
N LEU A 130 -9.70 12.21 -4.59
CA LEU A 130 -9.21 13.52 -4.16
C LEU A 130 -8.14 13.42 -3.07
N GLY A 131 -8.27 12.48 -2.13
CA GLY A 131 -7.25 12.23 -1.12
C GLY A 131 -5.95 11.67 -1.70
N GLY A 132 -6.06 10.83 -2.73
CA GLY A 132 -4.90 10.39 -3.51
C GLY A 132 -4.18 11.56 -4.18
N LEU A 133 -4.94 12.42 -4.87
CA LEU A 133 -4.40 13.62 -5.50
C LEU A 133 -3.77 14.59 -4.49
N ALA A 134 -4.44 14.80 -3.35
CA ALA A 134 -3.95 15.67 -2.29
C ALA A 134 -2.64 15.16 -1.70
N LEU A 135 -2.55 13.86 -1.36
CA LEU A 135 -1.34 13.31 -0.76
C LEU A 135 -0.18 13.25 -1.77
N PHE A 136 -0.47 12.95 -3.04
CA PHE A 136 0.49 13.10 -4.14
C PHE A 136 1.04 14.52 -4.21
N ALA A 137 0.16 15.53 -4.20
CA ALA A 137 0.58 16.94 -4.29
C ALA A 137 1.44 17.35 -3.09
N VAL A 138 1.07 16.95 -1.86
CA VAL A 138 1.87 17.21 -0.66
C VAL A 138 3.26 16.58 -0.79
N TYR A 139 3.34 15.31 -1.19
CA TYR A 139 4.63 14.63 -1.34
C TYR A 139 5.46 15.20 -2.48
N LEU A 140 4.82 15.65 -3.56
CA LEU A 140 5.49 16.33 -4.66
C LEU A 140 6.12 17.63 -4.18
N VAL A 141 5.39 18.44 -3.41
CA VAL A 141 5.92 19.67 -2.81
C VAL A 141 7.10 19.35 -1.89
N LEU A 142 7.00 18.31 -1.04
CA LEU A 142 8.10 17.88 -0.19
C LEU A 142 9.34 17.46 -1.00
N ALA A 143 9.15 16.71 -2.08
CA ALA A 143 10.23 16.29 -2.96
C ALA A 143 10.92 17.47 -3.67
N LEU A 144 10.15 18.50 -4.03
CA LEU A 144 10.66 19.72 -4.68
C LEU A 144 11.39 20.65 -3.71
N VAL A 145 10.89 20.79 -2.47
CA VAL A 145 11.47 21.66 -1.44
C VAL A 145 12.67 21.02 -0.74
N SER A 146 12.74 19.69 -0.70
CA SER A 146 13.87 18.93 -0.15
C SER A 146 14.51 18.02 -1.20
N PRO A 147 15.26 18.58 -2.18
CA PRO A 147 15.95 17.79 -3.19
C PRO A 147 16.89 16.77 -2.56
N GLY A 148 16.64 15.48 -2.81
CA GLY A 148 17.41 14.36 -2.24
C GLY A 148 16.86 13.76 -0.94
N GLY A 149 15.79 14.35 -0.37
CA GLY A 149 15.13 13.82 0.83
C GLY A 149 14.10 12.73 0.53
N LEU A 150 13.27 12.93 -0.51
CA LEU A 150 12.17 12.03 -0.87
C LEU A 150 12.24 11.65 -2.36
N GLY A 151 12.08 10.37 -2.67
CA GLY A 151 12.15 9.87 -4.04
C GLY A 151 10.85 10.12 -4.80
N MET A 152 10.94 10.34 -6.12
CA MET A 152 9.74 10.47 -6.97
C MET A 152 8.87 9.19 -6.97
N GLY A 153 9.46 8.05 -6.61
CA GLY A 153 8.74 6.82 -6.33
C GLY A 153 7.73 6.97 -5.19
N ASP A 154 8.19 7.50 -4.05
CA ASP A 154 7.37 7.71 -2.85
C ASP A 154 6.23 8.69 -3.13
N VAL A 155 6.49 9.75 -3.91
CA VAL A 155 5.46 10.70 -4.35
C VAL A 155 4.31 9.99 -5.05
N LYS A 156 4.62 9.09 -5.98
CA LYS A 156 3.60 8.33 -6.72
C LYS A 156 2.91 7.31 -5.83
N PHE A 157 3.64 6.65 -4.94
CA PHE A 157 3.04 5.74 -3.99
C PHE A 157 2.10 6.46 -3.01
N ALA A 158 2.40 7.72 -2.67
CA ALA A 158 1.53 8.59 -1.88
C ALA A 158 0.13 8.76 -2.51
N ALA A 159 0.02 8.75 -3.84
CA ALA A 159 -1.29 8.79 -4.51
C ALA A 159 -2.15 7.58 -4.16
N ILE A 160 -1.55 6.38 -4.12
CA ILE A 160 -2.24 5.14 -3.78
C ILE A 160 -2.61 5.14 -2.30
N ILE A 161 -1.66 5.50 -1.42
CA ILE A 161 -1.89 5.58 0.02
C ILE A 161 -2.98 6.60 0.36
N GLY A 162 -2.95 7.77 -0.27
CA GLY A 162 -3.97 8.80 -0.09
C GLY A 162 -5.35 8.33 -0.55
N THR A 163 -5.40 7.56 -1.65
CA THR A 163 -6.63 6.93 -2.12
C THR A 163 -7.18 5.95 -1.10
N MET A 164 -6.33 5.09 -0.54
CA MET A 164 -6.73 4.13 0.47
C MET A 164 -7.27 4.82 1.72
N LEU A 165 -6.56 5.81 2.24
CA LEU A 165 -6.93 6.49 3.49
C LEU A 165 -8.20 7.33 3.35
N ALA A 166 -8.29 8.15 2.30
CA ALA A 166 -9.42 9.06 2.11
C ALA A 166 -10.72 8.36 1.74
N SER A 167 -10.66 7.10 1.30
CA SER A 167 -11.86 6.27 1.11
C SER A 167 -12.70 6.20 2.39
N ARG A 168 -12.04 6.19 3.56
CA ARG A 168 -12.69 6.19 4.85
C ARG A 168 -13.01 7.60 5.35
N GLY A 169 -12.07 8.53 5.21
CA GLY A 169 -12.28 9.91 5.61
C GLY A 169 -11.03 10.78 5.54
N TRP A 170 -11.23 12.09 5.69
CA TRP A 170 -10.13 13.06 5.73
C TRP A 170 -9.28 12.94 7.00
N THR A 171 -9.90 12.53 8.11
CA THR A 171 -9.20 12.29 9.38
C THR A 171 -8.22 11.14 9.23
N GLU A 172 -8.64 10.05 8.61
CA GLU A 172 -7.80 8.88 8.33
C GLU A 172 -6.69 9.21 7.35
N LEU A 173 -6.95 10.07 6.36
CA LEU A 173 -5.91 10.61 5.47
C LEU A 173 -4.79 11.29 6.26
N LEU A 174 -5.16 12.21 7.16
CA LEU A 174 -4.18 12.95 7.97
C LEU A 174 -3.45 12.04 8.96
N LEU A 175 -4.20 11.22 9.72
CA LEU A 175 -3.63 10.31 10.71
C LEU A 175 -2.75 9.25 10.06
N GLY A 176 -3.15 8.67 8.94
CA GLY A 176 -2.40 7.65 8.24
C GLY A 176 -1.14 8.19 7.58
N ALA A 177 -1.22 9.38 6.97
CA ALA A 177 -0.05 10.07 6.45
C ALA A 177 0.95 10.39 7.58
N ALA A 178 0.47 10.94 8.70
CA ALA A 178 1.30 11.23 9.87
C ALA A 178 1.91 9.96 10.47
N ALA A 179 1.13 8.88 10.61
CA ALA A 179 1.60 7.60 11.10
C ALA A 179 2.73 7.03 10.22
N GLY A 180 2.64 7.19 8.89
CA GLY A 180 3.72 6.81 7.97
C GLY A 180 5.04 7.53 8.28
N PHE A 181 4.99 8.85 8.49
CA PHE A 181 6.17 9.64 8.89
C PHE A 181 6.70 9.23 10.27
N VAL A 182 5.82 9.01 11.25
CA VAL A 182 6.21 8.58 12.60
C VAL A 182 6.90 7.21 12.56
N LEU A 183 6.33 6.24 11.84
CA LEU A 183 6.91 4.91 11.69
C LEU A 183 8.27 4.97 11.00
N ALA A 184 8.42 5.79 9.95
CA ALA A 184 9.70 6.00 9.29
C ALA A 184 10.75 6.63 10.21
N ALA A 185 10.37 7.64 11.01
CA ALA A 185 11.25 8.27 11.99
C ALA A 185 11.69 7.28 13.08
N LEU A 186 10.77 6.44 13.58
CA LEU A 186 11.08 5.40 14.55
C LEU A 186 12.03 4.34 13.96
N ALA A 187 11.78 3.88 12.74
CA ALA A 187 12.67 2.95 12.06
C ALA A 187 14.08 3.54 11.87
N ALA A 188 14.16 4.81 11.48
CA ALA A 188 15.42 5.54 11.37
C ALA A 188 16.16 5.62 12.71
N ALA A 189 15.44 5.97 13.79
CA ALA A 189 16.00 6.06 15.14
C ALA A 189 16.56 4.71 15.61
N VAL A 190 15.82 3.62 15.44
CA VAL A 190 16.28 2.26 15.80
C VAL A 190 17.54 1.87 15.03
N LEU A 191 17.61 2.16 13.74
CA LEU A 191 18.79 1.84 12.93
C LEU A 191 20.02 2.67 13.34
N LEU A 192 19.83 3.95 13.68
CA LEU A 192 20.90 4.80 14.19
C LEU A 192 21.38 4.34 15.58
N LEU A 193 20.46 4.06 16.51
CA LEU A 193 20.78 3.62 17.87
C LEU A 193 21.45 2.25 17.91
N THR A 194 21.09 1.35 16.98
CA THR A 194 21.74 0.03 16.87
C THR A 194 23.03 0.05 16.05
N GLY A 195 23.48 1.22 15.58
CA GLY A 195 24.70 1.38 14.78
C GLY A 195 24.60 0.77 13.37
N ARG A 196 23.39 0.39 12.93
CA ARG A 196 23.14 -0.23 11.61
C ARG A 196 22.96 0.80 10.49
N ALA A 197 22.82 2.08 10.82
CA ALA A 197 22.79 3.19 9.87
C ALA A 197 23.62 4.38 10.38
N ARG A 198 24.07 5.23 9.45
CA ARG A 198 24.68 6.53 9.74
C ARG A 198 23.73 7.66 9.37
N ARG A 199 23.97 8.88 9.89
CA ARG A 199 23.26 10.08 9.43
C ARG A 199 23.37 10.21 7.91
N GLY A 200 22.26 10.50 7.24
CA GLY A 200 22.18 10.59 5.78
C GLY A 200 22.05 9.24 5.05
N THR A 201 21.94 8.11 5.77
CA THR A 201 21.61 6.83 5.12
C THR A 201 20.18 6.91 4.57
N PRO A 202 19.96 6.73 3.25
CA PRO A 202 18.61 6.76 2.70
C PRO A 202 17.82 5.57 3.25
N LEU A 203 16.57 5.81 3.65
CA LEU A 203 15.67 4.78 4.17
C LEU A 203 14.48 4.59 3.21
N PRO A 204 14.05 3.35 2.97
CA PRO A 204 12.88 3.06 2.15
C PRO A 204 11.62 3.53 2.87
N PHE A 205 10.89 4.45 2.25
CA PHE A 205 9.75 5.13 2.87
C PHE A 205 8.43 4.41 2.57
N GLY A 206 8.31 3.76 1.41
CA GLY A 206 7.11 3.03 0.99
C GLY A 206 6.54 2.05 2.02
N PRO A 207 7.35 1.14 2.62
CA PRO A 207 6.87 0.21 3.64
C PRO A 207 6.26 0.89 4.86
N MET A 208 6.82 2.03 5.28
CA MET A 208 6.34 2.77 6.44
C MET A 208 5.06 3.53 6.12
N MET A 209 4.94 4.07 4.91
CA MET A 209 3.69 4.67 4.42
C MET A 209 2.55 3.66 4.40
N LEU A 210 2.78 2.47 3.84
CA LEU A 210 1.76 1.41 3.79
C LEU A 210 1.40 0.92 5.19
N ALA A 211 2.40 0.70 6.05
CA ALA A 211 2.16 0.29 7.43
C ALA A 211 1.31 1.33 8.20
N GLY A 212 1.61 2.62 8.05
CA GLY A 212 0.83 3.71 8.65
C GLY A 212 -0.61 3.75 8.12
N ALA A 213 -0.78 3.50 6.83
CA ALA A 213 -2.11 3.45 6.22
C ALA A 213 -2.96 2.28 6.74
N LEU A 214 -2.38 1.07 6.77
CA LEU A 214 -3.04 -0.12 7.29
C LEU A 214 -3.35 0.01 8.78
N LEU A 215 -2.42 0.56 9.56
CA LEU A 215 -2.62 0.80 10.99
C LEU A 215 -3.90 1.60 11.23
N VAL A 216 -4.06 2.74 10.53
CA VAL A 216 -5.20 3.63 10.72
C VAL A 216 -6.49 3.05 10.16
N LEU A 217 -6.45 2.41 8.98
CA LEU A 217 -7.64 1.80 8.37
C LEU A 217 -8.15 0.56 9.12
N SER A 218 -7.31 -0.04 9.97
CA SER A 218 -7.66 -1.16 10.85
C SER A 218 -8.16 -0.74 12.22
N LEU A 219 -8.16 0.56 12.54
CA LEU A 219 -8.81 1.04 13.76
C LEU A 219 -10.34 1.01 13.59
N PRO A 220 -11.10 0.71 14.66
CA PRO A 220 -12.55 0.94 14.64
C PRO A 220 -12.83 2.45 14.51
N GLY A 221 -13.89 2.79 13.76
CA GLY A 221 -14.28 4.16 13.43
C GLY A 221 -15.56 4.56 14.14
#